data_AF-A0A4Y2LDW2-F1
#
_entry.id   AF-A0A4Y2LDW2-F1
#
_cell.length_a   1.000
_cell.length_b   1.000
_cell.length_c   1.000
_cell.angle_alpha   90.00
_cell.angle_beta   90.00
_cell.angle_gamma   90.00
#
_symmetry.space_group_name_H-M   'P 1'
#
loop_
_entity.id
_entity.type
_entity.pdbx_description
1 polymer ?
#
loop_
_entity_poly.entity_id
_entity_poly.type
_entity_poly.pdbx_seq_one_letter_code
_entity_poly.pdbx_strand_id
1 'polypeptide(L)'
;MDKGNYSSFMTDEKPYTSRKRKICYICAVVLVGTGLGTLLFWLINGESFKGHDKSENKPDLICSSVPDAEKFDCHPDRPVSKAECLKRGCCYTPASDLTVKDLDLINSSYLGVPSCFFSKNYKGYEVGNITKDADHIEALLNRTIPSGFRNDIQNVRLNITFIDGASLRIRLTDEDSERFEPDFPLHFNITKEGEKLYSVELEDNGLLTVKRKATGAV
;
A
#
# COMPACT_ATOMS: atom_id res chain seq x y z
N MET A 1 73.36 -27.29 -55.56
CA MET A 1 72.56 -26.06 -55.36
C MET A 1 71.30 -26.42 -54.58
N ASP A 2 70.83 -25.45 -53.80
CA ASP A 2 70.09 -25.55 -52.55
C ASP A 2 68.72 -26.27 -52.50
N LYS A 3 68.52 -26.86 -51.31
CA LYS A 3 67.35 -26.90 -50.41
C LYS A 3 65.93 -26.82 -50.98
N GLY A 4 65.13 -27.82 -50.62
CA GLY A 4 63.67 -27.74 -50.51
C GLY A 4 63.16 -28.71 -49.44
N ASN A 5 62.73 -28.16 -48.31
CA ASN A 5 62.15 -28.85 -47.17
C ASN A 5 60.63 -28.66 -47.24
N TYR A 6 59.82 -29.71 -47.19
CA TYR A 6 58.41 -29.59 -46.79
C TYR A 6 57.97 -30.79 -45.94
N SER A 7 57.31 -30.42 -44.86
CA SER A 7 57.06 -31.15 -43.63
C SER A 7 55.85 -32.07 -43.73
N SER A 8 55.93 -33.22 -43.06
CA SER A 8 54.83 -34.15 -42.83
C SER A 8 53.81 -33.54 -41.87
N PHE A 9 52.56 -33.44 -42.32
CA PHE A 9 51.39 -33.22 -41.47
C PHE A 9 50.98 -34.57 -40.85
N MET A 10 51.13 -34.71 -39.54
CA MET A 10 50.57 -35.81 -38.76
C MET A 10 49.74 -35.21 -37.63
N THR A 11 48.42 -35.34 -37.74
CA THR A 11 47.44 -34.95 -36.73
C THR A 11 47.47 -35.96 -35.58
N ASP A 12 47.72 -35.49 -34.35
CA ASP A 12 47.70 -36.30 -33.14
C ASP A 12 46.49 -35.87 -32.27
N GLU A 13 45.43 -36.68 -32.27
CA GLU A 13 44.24 -36.50 -31.43
C GLU A 13 44.58 -36.88 -29.98
N LYS A 14 44.60 -35.90 -29.06
CA LYS A 14 44.70 -36.17 -27.61
C LYS A 14 43.33 -36.43 -26.96
N PRO A 15 43.24 -37.38 -26.00
CA PRO A 15 41.97 -37.95 -25.55
C PRO A 15 41.15 -37.00 -24.66
N TYR A 16 39.89 -36.82 -25.06
CA TYR A 16 38.84 -35.97 -24.49
C TYR A 16 38.36 -36.34 -23.06
N THR A 17 38.86 -37.43 -22.46
CA THR A 17 38.29 -38.04 -21.24
C THR A 17 38.98 -37.63 -19.91
N SER A 18 40.21 -37.10 -19.94
CA SER A 18 40.95 -36.71 -18.71
C SER A 18 40.48 -35.37 -18.12
N ARG A 19 40.06 -34.43 -18.98
CA ARG A 19 39.70 -33.06 -18.59
C ARG A 19 38.37 -33.00 -17.81
N LYS A 20 37.38 -33.84 -18.14
CA LYS A 20 36.08 -33.88 -17.45
C LYS A 20 36.17 -34.44 -16.02
N ARG A 21 36.97 -35.48 -15.80
CA ARG A 21 37.20 -36.05 -14.44
C ARG A 21 37.90 -35.06 -13.52
N LYS A 22 38.88 -34.31 -14.03
CA LYS A 22 39.56 -33.26 -13.25
C LYS A 22 38.61 -32.11 -12.90
N ILE A 23 37.75 -31.70 -13.82
CA ILE A 23 36.74 -30.65 -13.57
C ILE A 23 35.71 -31.11 -12.54
N CYS A 24 35.16 -32.34 -12.66
CA CYS A 24 34.24 -32.87 -11.66
C CYS A 24 34.87 -32.99 -10.27
N TYR A 25 36.15 -33.40 -10.19
CA TYR A 25 36.86 -33.50 -8.91
C TYR A 25 37.09 -32.12 -8.30
N ILE A 26 37.47 -31.12 -9.09
CA ILE A 26 37.63 -29.74 -8.63
C ILE A 26 36.28 -29.16 -8.18
N CYS A 27 35.19 -29.37 -8.93
CA CYS A 27 33.86 -28.94 -8.51
C CYS A 27 33.41 -29.64 -7.22
N ALA A 28 33.67 -30.94 -7.07
CA ALA A 28 33.33 -31.68 -5.85
C ALA A 28 34.14 -31.17 -4.64
N VAL A 29 35.44 -30.93 -4.81
CA VAL A 29 36.30 -30.38 -3.74
C VAL A 29 35.90 -28.95 -3.37
N VAL A 30 35.51 -28.12 -4.35
CA VAL A 30 35.03 -26.75 -4.10
C VAL A 30 33.68 -26.77 -3.39
N LEU A 31 32.73 -27.61 -3.79
CA LEU A 31 31.40 -27.72 -3.17
C LEU A 31 31.48 -28.27 -1.73
N VAL A 32 32.35 -29.25 -1.50
CA VAL A 32 32.57 -29.80 -0.15
C VAL A 32 33.32 -28.80 0.73
N GLY A 33 34.30 -28.08 0.17
CA GLY A 33 35.05 -27.04 0.87
C GLY A 33 34.20 -25.83 1.27
N THR A 34 33.31 -25.35 0.39
CA THR A 34 32.38 -24.26 0.70
C THR A 34 31.27 -24.72 1.65
N GLY A 35 30.77 -25.94 1.51
CA GLY A 35 29.80 -26.52 2.43
C GLY A 35 30.36 -26.67 3.85
N LEU A 36 31.56 -27.23 4.01
CA LEU A 36 32.22 -27.36 5.30
C LEU A 36 32.63 -26.00 5.88
N GLY A 37 33.10 -25.07 5.04
CA GLY A 37 33.47 -23.72 5.46
C GLY A 37 32.27 -22.89 5.95
N THR A 38 31.13 -22.97 5.25
CA THR A 38 29.89 -22.30 5.67
C THR A 38 29.30 -22.95 6.92
N LEU A 39 29.38 -24.27 7.07
CA LEU A 39 28.93 -24.99 8.26
C LEU A 39 29.81 -24.67 9.48
N LEU A 40 31.13 -24.66 9.33
CA LEU A 40 32.07 -24.28 10.39
C LEU A 40 31.93 -22.81 10.77
N PHE A 41 31.74 -21.92 9.80
CA PHE A 41 31.44 -20.50 10.06
C PHE A 41 30.10 -20.34 10.80
N TRP A 42 29.07 -21.12 10.46
CA TRP A 42 27.79 -21.17 11.19
C TRP A 42 27.93 -21.74 12.60
N LEU A 43 28.80 -22.73 12.82
CA LEU A 43 29.02 -23.34 14.13
C LEU A 43 29.88 -22.46 15.06
N ILE A 44 30.80 -21.67 14.49
CA ILE A 44 31.70 -20.79 15.27
C ILE A 44 31.07 -19.40 15.47
N ASN A 45 30.41 -18.85 14.45
CA ASN A 45 29.86 -17.48 14.44
C ASN A 45 28.33 -17.47 14.30
N GLY A 46 27.66 -18.57 14.65
CA GLY A 46 26.21 -18.70 14.62
C GLY A 46 25.52 -17.77 15.60
N GLU A 47 25.54 -16.48 15.32
CA GLU A 47 24.50 -15.59 15.80
C GLU A 47 23.20 -16.10 15.18
N SER A 48 22.32 -16.59 16.06
CA SER A 48 20.92 -16.83 15.74
C SER A 48 20.43 -15.72 14.81
N PHE A 49 19.97 -16.09 13.62
CA PHE A 49 19.37 -15.16 12.67
C PHE A 49 18.16 -14.54 13.39
N LYS A 50 18.39 -13.43 14.10
CA LYS A 50 17.34 -12.60 14.64
C LYS A 50 16.64 -12.09 13.40
N GLY A 51 15.52 -12.73 13.07
CA GLY A 51 14.56 -12.14 12.16
C GLY A 51 14.43 -10.69 12.61
N HIS A 52 14.70 -9.77 11.70
CA HIS A 52 14.31 -8.38 11.87
C HIS A 52 12.78 -8.39 11.90
N ASP A 53 12.21 -8.75 13.05
CA ASP A 53 10.88 -8.34 13.41
C ASP A 53 11.01 -6.86 13.73
N LYS A 54 11.00 -6.05 12.67
CA LYS A 54 10.65 -4.65 12.81
C LYS A 54 9.20 -4.68 13.28
N SER A 55 9.03 -4.77 14.60
CA SER A 55 7.86 -4.23 15.28
C SER A 55 7.90 -2.72 15.04
N GLU A 56 7.57 -2.31 13.81
CA GLU A 56 6.96 -1.02 13.56
C GLU A 56 5.79 -0.93 14.54
N ASN A 57 5.65 0.21 15.21
CA ASN A 57 4.51 0.52 16.09
C ASN A 57 3.21 0.29 15.32
N LYS A 58 2.71 -0.95 15.33
CA LYS A 58 1.45 -1.30 14.72
C LYS A 58 0.41 -0.83 15.71
N PRO A 59 -0.45 0.14 15.37
CA PRO A 59 -1.51 0.56 16.26
C PRO A 59 -2.33 -0.67 16.65
N ASP A 60 -2.72 -0.76 17.92
CA ASP A 60 -3.51 -1.87 18.45
C ASP A 60 -4.80 -2.02 17.61
N LEU A 61 -4.78 -2.94 16.65
CA LEU A 61 -5.85 -3.15 15.70
C LEU A 61 -6.99 -3.89 16.39
N ILE A 62 -8.04 -3.15 16.75
CA ILE A 62 -9.24 -3.75 17.36
C ILE A 62 -10.12 -4.30 16.22
N CYS A 63 -9.88 -5.56 15.87
CA CYS A 63 -10.59 -6.24 14.79
C CYS A 63 -11.92 -6.88 15.19
N SER A 64 -12.08 -7.21 16.47
CA SER A 64 -13.23 -8.01 16.95
C SER A 64 -14.48 -7.18 17.26
N SER A 65 -14.45 -5.87 17.06
CA SER A 65 -15.51 -4.93 17.51
C SER A 65 -16.24 -4.20 16.39
N VAL A 66 -16.01 -4.56 15.12
CA VAL A 66 -16.65 -3.93 13.95
C VAL A 66 -17.83 -4.78 13.49
N PRO A 67 -19.08 -4.31 13.64
CA PRO A 67 -20.27 -4.98 13.10
C PRO A 67 -20.20 -5.13 11.59
N ASP A 68 -20.80 -6.19 11.02
CA ASP A 68 -20.77 -6.45 9.58
C ASP A 68 -21.25 -5.26 8.74
N ALA A 69 -22.25 -4.51 9.20
CA ALA A 69 -22.78 -3.33 8.51
C ALA A 69 -21.84 -2.10 8.53
N GLU A 70 -20.84 -2.09 9.42
CA GLU A 70 -19.85 -1.01 9.56
C GLU A 70 -18.50 -1.38 8.93
N LYS A 71 -18.36 -2.60 8.39
CA LYS A 71 -17.11 -3.05 7.77
C LYS A 71 -16.93 -2.37 6.41
N PHE A 72 -15.91 -1.52 6.32
CA PHE A 72 -15.44 -0.96 5.05
C PHE A 72 -14.30 -1.81 4.49
N ASP A 73 -14.39 -2.16 3.20
CA ASP A 73 -13.39 -3.00 2.51
C ASP A 73 -12.01 -2.31 2.48
N CYS A 74 -11.00 -3.00 3.02
CA CYS A 74 -9.60 -2.55 2.99
C CYS A 74 -8.79 -3.20 1.85
N HIS A 75 -9.37 -4.16 1.14
CA HIS A 75 -8.70 -4.90 0.08
C HIS A 75 -9.59 -5.02 -1.18
N PRO A 76 -9.83 -3.89 -1.87
CA PRO A 76 -10.69 -3.88 -3.06
C PRO A 76 -10.10 -4.70 -4.22
N ASP A 77 -8.77 -4.84 -4.28
CA ASP A 77 -8.08 -5.63 -5.30
C ASP A 77 -8.34 -7.14 -5.06
N ARG A 78 -9.06 -7.83 -5.94
CA ARG A 78 -9.33 -9.27 -5.78
C ARG A 78 -8.25 -10.11 -6.48
N PRO A 79 -7.89 -11.31 -5.97
CA PRO A 79 -8.46 -12.01 -4.80
C PRO A 79 -7.88 -11.53 -3.46
N VAL A 80 -8.65 -11.67 -2.38
CA VAL A 80 -8.21 -11.32 -1.01
C VAL A 80 -7.60 -12.53 -0.33
N SER A 81 -6.37 -12.39 0.16
CA SER A 81 -5.76 -13.37 1.07
C SER A 81 -5.66 -12.82 2.49
N LYS A 82 -5.76 -13.70 3.50
CA LYS A 82 -5.53 -13.31 4.90
C LYS A 82 -4.16 -12.63 5.08
N ALA A 83 -3.12 -13.16 4.45
CA ALA A 83 -1.76 -12.64 4.57
C ALA A 83 -1.65 -11.22 4.00
N GLU A 84 -2.22 -10.96 2.82
CA GLU A 84 -2.18 -9.64 2.20
C GLU A 84 -3.01 -8.61 2.97
N CYS A 85 -4.18 -9.01 3.47
CA CYS A 85 -5.01 -8.17 4.33
C CYS A 85 -4.25 -7.69 5.58
N LEU A 86 -3.60 -8.63 6.28
CA LEU A 86 -2.83 -8.32 7.48
C LEU A 86 -1.58 -7.48 7.17
N LYS A 87 -0.97 -7.68 5.99
CA LYS A 87 0.15 -6.88 5.49
C LYS A 87 -0.24 -5.43 5.22
N ARG A 88 -1.48 -5.17 4.77
CA ARG A 88 -2.05 -3.82 4.65
C ARG A 88 -2.37 -3.17 6.00
N GLY A 89 -2.15 -3.88 7.11
CA GLY A 89 -2.47 -3.38 8.44
C GLY A 89 -3.96 -3.42 8.75
N CYS A 90 -4.74 -4.26 8.08
CA CYS A 90 -6.18 -4.36 8.23
C CYS A 90 -6.61 -5.62 8.99
N CYS A 91 -7.91 -5.69 9.27
CA CYS A 91 -8.54 -6.77 9.99
C CYS A 91 -9.06 -7.83 9.02
N TYR A 92 -8.90 -9.10 9.38
CA TYR A 92 -9.37 -10.22 8.58
C TYR A 92 -10.33 -11.09 9.39
N THR A 93 -11.55 -11.25 8.89
CA THR A 93 -12.49 -12.28 9.33
C THR A 93 -13.02 -12.97 8.08
N PRO A 94 -13.07 -14.31 8.01
CA PRO A 94 -13.74 -14.98 6.90
C PRO A 94 -15.15 -14.42 6.73
N ALA A 95 -15.56 -14.11 5.50
CA ALA A 95 -16.91 -13.61 5.22
C ALA A 95 -17.95 -14.54 5.84
N SER A 96 -18.92 -13.95 6.55
CA SER A 96 -20.04 -14.66 7.16
C SER A 96 -20.97 -15.26 6.11
N ASP A 97 -21.05 -14.65 4.92
CA ASP A 97 -21.78 -15.14 3.76
C ASP A 97 -20.89 -16.06 2.90
N LEU A 98 -20.67 -17.28 3.38
CA LEU A 98 -19.88 -18.31 2.68
C LEU A 98 -20.57 -18.88 1.42
N THR A 99 -21.67 -18.29 0.95
CA THR A 99 -22.34 -18.77 -0.28
C THR A 99 -21.57 -18.39 -1.55
N VAL A 100 -20.64 -17.44 -1.47
CA VAL A 100 -19.80 -17.00 -2.60
C VAL A 100 -18.32 -17.08 -2.18
N LYS A 101 -17.51 -17.90 -2.86
CA LYS A 101 -16.07 -17.98 -2.55
C LYS A 101 -15.36 -16.73 -3.06
N ASP A 102 -14.25 -16.32 -2.44
CA ASP A 102 -13.45 -15.17 -2.90
C ASP A 102 -13.02 -15.26 -4.38
N LEU A 103 -12.89 -16.48 -4.92
CA LEU A 103 -12.62 -16.74 -6.33
C LEU A 103 -13.81 -16.41 -7.25
N ASP A 104 -15.04 -16.64 -6.76
CA ASP A 104 -16.28 -16.33 -7.47
C ASP A 104 -16.57 -14.82 -7.48
N LEU A 105 -15.93 -14.05 -6.58
CA LEU A 105 -15.98 -12.58 -6.55
C LEU A 105 -15.15 -11.90 -7.64
N ILE A 106 -14.22 -12.61 -8.30
CA ILE A 106 -13.36 -12.02 -9.34
C ILE A 106 -14.18 -11.50 -10.53
N ASN A 107 -15.32 -12.13 -10.81
CA ASN A 107 -16.22 -11.75 -11.90
C ASN A 107 -17.61 -11.30 -11.40
N SER A 108 -17.75 -11.00 -10.10
CA SER A 108 -19.02 -10.64 -9.49
C SER A 108 -19.05 -9.18 -9.06
N SER A 109 -20.20 -8.52 -9.26
CA SER A 109 -20.48 -7.21 -8.67
C SER A 109 -20.89 -7.30 -7.20
N TYR A 110 -21.02 -8.52 -6.65
CA TYR A 110 -21.33 -8.73 -5.24
C TYR A 110 -20.12 -8.37 -4.39
N LEU A 111 -20.25 -7.38 -3.51
CA LEU A 111 -19.16 -6.98 -2.60
C LEU A 111 -19.28 -7.60 -1.20
N GLY A 112 -20.44 -8.21 -0.88
CA GLY A 112 -20.71 -8.92 0.37
C GLY A 112 -20.29 -8.17 1.64
N VAL A 113 -20.18 -8.90 2.75
CA VAL A 113 -19.43 -8.41 3.92
C VAL A 113 -17.94 -8.66 3.65
N PRO A 114 -17.07 -7.63 3.66
CA PRO A 114 -15.68 -7.82 3.26
C PRO A 114 -14.92 -8.67 4.27
N SER A 115 -14.23 -9.71 3.78
CA SER A 115 -13.35 -10.53 4.62
C SER A 115 -12.14 -9.75 5.15
N CYS A 116 -11.73 -8.70 4.43
CA CYS A 116 -10.66 -7.78 4.83
C CYS A 116 -11.21 -6.37 5.00
N PHE A 117 -11.13 -5.80 6.20
CA PHE A 117 -11.77 -4.53 6.53
C PHE A 117 -10.89 -3.64 7.40
N PHE A 118 -11.12 -2.33 7.36
CA PHE A 118 -10.47 -1.38 8.26
C PHE A 118 -10.90 -1.63 9.70
N SER A 119 -9.97 -1.49 10.66
CA SER A 119 -10.36 -1.54 12.07
C SER A 119 -11.17 -0.32 12.48
N LYS A 120 -11.90 -0.45 13.59
CA LYS A 120 -12.70 0.65 14.17
C LYS A 120 -11.88 1.92 14.46
N ASN A 121 -10.61 1.74 14.80
CA ASN A 121 -9.69 2.81 15.15
C ASN A 121 -8.73 3.19 14.02
N TYR A 122 -9.00 2.76 12.78
CA TYR A 122 -8.18 3.18 11.64
C TYR A 122 -8.31 4.70 11.43
N LYS A 123 -7.22 5.43 11.64
CA LYS A 123 -7.12 6.87 11.42
C LYS A 123 -6.02 7.14 10.39
N GLY A 124 -6.40 7.21 9.13
CA GLY A 124 -5.44 7.36 8.03
C GLY A 124 -4.74 8.72 8.02
N TYR A 125 -5.51 9.80 8.15
CA TYR A 125 -5.01 11.17 8.24
C TYR A 125 -5.37 11.78 9.59
N GLU A 126 -4.47 12.60 10.12
CA GLU A 126 -4.75 13.49 11.24
C GLU A 126 -4.97 14.91 10.77
N VAL A 127 -5.93 15.59 11.39
CA VAL A 127 -6.22 17.00 11.12
C VAL A 127 -5.19 17.83 11.87
N GLY A 128 -4.45 18.65 11.12
CA GLY A 128 -3.56 19.67 11.64
C GLY A 128 -4.29 20.98 11.90
N ASN A 129 -3.61 22.10 11.67
CA ASN A 129 -4.19 23.42 11.90
C ASN A 129 -5.42 23.63 11.02
N ILE A 130 -6.54 24.03 11.66
CA ILE A 130 -7.79 24.41 11.00
C ILE A 130 -7.88 25.94 11.01
N THR A 131 -8.06 26.53 9.83
CA THR A 131 -8.42 27.93 9.66
C THR A 131 -9.86 28.02 9.18
N LYS A 132 -10.67 28.85 9.84
CA LYS A 132 -12.09 29.00 9.51
C LYS A 132 -12.44 30.48 9.46
N ASP A 133 -12.89 30.87 8.28
CA ASP A 133 -13.32 32.22 7.97
C ASP A 133 -14.81 32.24 7.61
N ALA A 134 -15.34 33.42 7.30
CA ALA A 134 -16.75 33.59 6.92
C ALA A 134 -17.12 32.78 5.67
N ASP A 135 -16.18 32.63 4.72
CA ASP A 135 -16.43 32.08 3.38
C ASP A 135 -15.72 30.75 3.12
N HIS A 136 -14.82 30.30 4.01
CA HIS A 136 -14.09 29.06 3.80
C HIS A 136 -13.64 28.39 5.10
N ILE A 137 -13.35 27.08 5.01
CA ILE A 137 -12.60 26.31 6.01
C ILE A 137 -11.41 25.69 5.30
N GLU A 138 -10.24 25.78 5.90
CA GLU A 138 -9.02 25.17 5.41
C GLU A 138 -8.37 24.35 6.52
N ALA A 139 -7.83 23.18 6.17
CA ALA A 139 -7.06 22.36 7.10
C ALA A 139 -5.96 21.59 6.37
N LEU A 140 -4.83 21.39 7.05
CA LEU A 140 -3.79 20.48 6.59
C LEU A 140 -4.05 19.09 7.20
N LEU A 141 -4.04 18.06 6.37
CA LEU A 141 -4.20 16.66 6.76
C LEU A 141 -2.87 15.93 6.58
N ASN A 142 -2.38 15.26 7.60
CA ASN A 142 -1.13 14.51 7.55
C ASN A 142 -1.36 13.00 7.71
N ARG A 143 -0.85 12.17 6.80
CA ARG A 143 -1.00 10.73 6.86
C ARG A 143 -0.10 10.11 7.93
N THR A 144 -0.67 9.60 9.01
CA THR A 144 0.11 9.00 10.11
C THR A 144 0.24 7.49 10.02
N ILE A 145 -0.70 6.84 9.34
CA ILE A 145 -0.70 5.39 9.11
C ILE A 145 -0.69 5.16 7.59
N PRO A 146 0.17 4.29 7.04
CA PRO A 146 0.12 3.92 5.63
C PRO A 146 -1.27 3.43 5.21
N SER A 147 -1.69 3.71 3.99
CA SER A 147 -3.00 3.25 3.48
C SER A 147 -3.01 1.77 3.12
N GLY A 148 -1.83 1.16 2.97
CA GLY A 148 -1.68 -0.17 2.38
C GLY A 148 -1.66 -0.16 0.84
N PHE A 149 -1.78 1.02 0.21
CA PHE A 149 -1.60 1.21 -1.23
C PHE A 149 -0.25 1.84 -1.55
N ARG A 150 0.08 1.89 -2.85
CA ARG A 150 1.32 2.51 -3.33
C ARG A 150 1.15 4.02 -3.42
N ASN A 151 2.24 4.75 -3.17
CA ASN A 151 2.34 6.19 -3.38
C ASN A 151 1.32 6.99 -2.55
N ASP A 152 1.29 6.74 -1.25
CA ASP A 152 0.56 7.58 -0.30
C ASP A 152 1.02 9.04 -0.41
N ILE A 153 0.05 9.96 -0.37
CA ILE A 153 0.31 11.40 -0.30
C ILE A 153 0.40 11.77 1.17
N GLN A 154 1.57 12.24 1.61
CA GLN A 154 1.81 12.51 3.03
C GLN A 154 0.98 13.69 3.54
N ASN A 155 0.94 14.78 2.78
CA ASN A 155 0.30 16.04 3.15
C ASN A 155 -0.82 16.37 2.17
N VAL A 156 -2.04 16.50 2.69
CA VAL A 156 -3.24 16.82 1.90
C VAL A 156 -3.85 18.10 2.45
N ARG A 157 -4.11 19.07 1.59
CA ARG A 157 -4.83 20.29 1.95
C ARG A 157 -6.33 20.09 1.70
N LEU A 158 -7.12 20.26 2.75
CA LEU A 158 -8.57 20.33 2.70
C LEU A 158 -8.98 21.80 2.55
N ASN A 159 -9.75 22.12 1.52
CA ASN A 159 -10.36 23.43 1.33
C ASN A 159 -11.88 23.26 1.13
N ILE A 160 -12.65 23.92 1.98
CA ILE A 160 -14.10 23.98 1.91
C ILE A 160 -14.49 25.42 1.62
N THR A 161 -15.01 25.69 0.43
CA THR A 161 -15.49 27.03 0.02
C THR A 161 -17.01 27.08 0.10
N PHE A 162 -17.55 28.11 0.74
CA PHE A 162 -19.00 28.37 0.75
C PHE A 162 -19.36 29.20 -0.49
N ILE A 163 -20.08 28.60 -1.43
CA ILE A 163 -20.39 29.21 -2.72
C ILE A 163 -21.60 30.15 -2.58
N ASP A 164 -22.69 29.66 -2.00
CA ASP A 164 -23.93 30.41 -1.79
C ASP A 164 -24.71 29.84 -0.60
N GLY A 165 -25.96 30.27 -0.40
CA GLY A 165 -26.81 29.82 0.70
C GLY A 165 -27.12 28.31 0.68
N ALA A 166 -27.00 27.62 -0.45
CA ALA A 166 -27.37 26.21 -0.62
C ALA A 166 -26.20 25.31 -1.07
N SER A 167 -25.09 25.90 -1.52
CA SER A 167 -23.99 25.20 -2.17
C SER A 167 -22.65 25.47 -1.48
N LEU A 168 -21.89 24.39 -1.25
CA LEU A 168 -20.49 24.44 -0.82
C LEU A 168 -19.66 23.53 -1.71
N ARG A 169 -18.35 23.77 -1.75
CA ARG A 169 -17.39 22.92 -2.46
C ARG A 169 -16.32 22.45 -1.49
N ILE A 170 -16.10 21.14 -1.46
CA ILE A 170 -15.00 20.51 -0.73
C ILE A 170 -13.94 20.09 -1.73
N ARG A 171 -12.68 20.40 -1.46
CA ARG A 171 -11.51 20.00 -2.24
C ARG A 171 -10.47 19.39 -1.32
N LEU A 172 -9.87 18.30 -1.78
CA LEU A 172 -8.68 17.70 -1.19
C LEU A 172 -7.59 17.77 -2.26
N THR A 173 -6.53 18.51 -2.01
CA THR A 173 -5.39 18.66 -2.92
C THR A 173 -4.13 18.13 -2.27
N ASP A 174 -3.21 17.64 -3.09
CA ASP A 174 -1.86 17.35 -2.64
C ASP A 174 -1.17 18.67 -2.33
N GLU A 175 -0.55 18.75 -1.15
CA GLU A 175 0.13 19.97 -0.69
C GLU A 175 1.48 20.17 -1.36
N ASP A 176 2.15 19.07 -1.72
CA ASP A 176 3.53 19.07 -2.16
C ASP A 176 3.65 19.03 -3.70
N SER A 177 2.56 18.72 -4.41
CA SER A 177 2.55 18.63 -5.87
C SER A 177 1.22 18.97 -6.53
N GLU A 178 1.27 19.56 -7.73
CA GLU A 178 0.08 19.76 -8.56
C GLU A 178 -0.39 18.42 -9.14
N ARG A 179 -1.70 18.17 -9.06
CA ARG A 179 -2.34 16.98 -9.63
C ARG A 179 -3.28 17.38 -10.74
N PHE A 180 -3.60 16.42 -11.61
CA PHE A 180 -4.57 16.63 -12.68
C PHE A 180 -5.90 17.14 -12.12
N GLU A 181 -6.34 18.28 -12.63
CA GLU A 181 -7.69 18.80 -12.46
C GLU A 181 -8.40 18.76 -13.82
N PRO A 182 -9.62 18.19 -13.91
CA PRO A 182 -10.40 18.26 -15.13
C PRO A 182 -10.62 19.72 -15.55
N ASP A 183 -10.35 20.01 -16.82
CA ASP A 183 -10.68 21.31 -17.42
C ASP A 183 -12.20 21.38 -17.63
N PHE A 184 -12.91 21.74 -16.55
CA PHE A 184 -14.34 21.91 -16.54
C PHE A 184 -14.67 23.32 -16.05
N PRO A 185 -15.42 24.12 -16.82
CA PRO A 185 -15.74 25.48 -16.43
C PRO A 185 -16.67 25.44 -15.22
N LEU A 186 -16.14 25.87 -14.09
CA LEU A 186 -16.88 25.97 -12.85
C LEU A 186 -17.62 27.31 -12.83
N HIS A 187 -18.85 27.30 -13.32
CA HIS A 187 -19.73 28.47 -13.28
C HIS A 187 -20.37 28.61 -11.90
N PHE A 188 -19.59 29.03 -10.91
CA PHE A 188 -20.14 29.48 -9.63
C PHE A 188 -19.75 30.92 -9.36
N ASN A 189 -20.75 31.79 -9.23
CA ASN A 189 -20.56 33.12 -8.67
C ASN A 189 -20.66 32.99 -7.16
N ILE A 190 -19.55 33.19 -6.45
CA ILE A 190 -19.56 33.22 -4.99
C ILE A 190 -20.51 34.36 -4.57
N THR A 191 -21.66 33.97 -4.04
CA THR A 191 -22.70 34.91 -3.63
C THR A 191 -22.69 34.93 -2.11
N LYS A 192 -22.15 36.02 -1.56
CA LYS A 192 -22.02 36.21 -0.10
C LYS A 192 -23.35 36.58 0.56
N GLU A 193 -24.39 36.82 -0.24
CA GLU A 193 -25.71 37.23 0.24
C GLU A 193 -26.61 36.01 0.47
N GLY A 194 -27.29 36.01 1.62
CA GLY A 194 -28.24 34.99 2.00
C GLY A 194 -27.78 34.13 3.17
N GLU A 195 -28.75 33.66 3.96
CA GLU A 195 -28.48 32.75 5.05
C GLU A 195 -28.13 31.36 4.50
N LYS A 196 -26.99 30.79 4.94
CA LYS A 196 -26.61 29.42 4.61
C LYS A 196 -27.62 28.43 5.21
N LEU A 197 -28.16 27.54 4.38
CA LEU A 197 -29.08 26.46 4.76
C LEU A 197 -28.38 25.28 5.45
N TYR A 198 -27.06 25.30 5.50
CA TYR A 198 -26.21 24.26 6.07
C TYR A 198 -25.19 24.83 7.08
N SER A 199 -24.71 23.99 7.98
CA SER A 199 -23.53 24.23 8.81
C SER A 199 -22.47 23.18 8.51
N VAL A 200 -21.20 23.56 8.67
CA VAL A 200 -20.05 22.67 8.45
C VAL A 200 -19.15 22.67 9.69
N GLU A 201 -18.84 21.49 10.16
CA GLU A 201 -18.00 21.22 11.32
C GLU A 201 -16.94 20.19 10.92
N LEU A 202 -15.68 20.50 11.22
CA LEU A 202 -14.54 19.59 11.07
C LEU A 202 -13.97 19.37 12.46
N GLU A 203 -14.01 18.12 12.93
CA GLU A 203 -13.46 17.72 14.22
C GLU A 203 -11.99 17.32 14.09
N ASP A 204 -11.23 17.47 15.19
CA ASP A 204 -9.80 17.08 15.27
C ASP A 204 -9.56 15.58 14.98
N ASN A 205 -10.60 14.75 15.15
CA ASN A 205 -10.55 13.32 14.84
C ASN A 205 -10.64 13.02 13.33
N GLY A 206 -10.92 14.01 12.48
CA GLY A 206 -11.08 13.86 11.03
C GLY A 206 -12.52 13.82 10.54
N LEU A 207 -13.51 13.84 11.43
CA LEU A 207 -14.92 13.82 11.04
C LEU A 207 -15.35 15.18 10.48
N LEU A 208 -15.68 15.18 9.18
CA LEU A 208 -16.29 16.31 8.50
C LEU A 208 -17.81 16.11 8.42
N THR A 209 -18.56 17.00 9.07
CA THR A 209 -20.02 16.96 9.12
C THR A 209 -20.62 18.15 8.39
N VAL A 210 -21.51 17.89 7.44
CA VAL A 210 -22.36 18.90 6.80
C VAL A 210 -23.79 18.66 7.28
N LYS A 211 -24.35 19.64 7.99
CA LYS A 211 -25.66 19.51 8.63
C LYS A 211 -26.65 20.49 8.03
N ARG A 212 -27.84 20.02 7.65
CA ARG A 212 -28.96 20.88 7.25
C ARG A 212 -29.47 21.66 8.45
N LYS A 213 -29.44 22.99 8.43
CA LYS A 213 -29.86 23.82 9.57
C LYS A 213 -31.33 23.65 9.92
N ALA A 214 -32.20 23.59 8.92
CA ALA A 214 -33.65 23.55 9.11
C ALA A 214 -34.15 22.30 9.85
N THR A 215 -33.50 21.15 9.65
CA THR A 215 -33.94 19.86 10.21
C THR A 215 -32.94 19.24 11.17
N GLY A 216 -31.68 19.68 11.13
CA GLY A 216 -30.59 19.06 11.85
C GLY A 216 -30.11 17.72 11.27
N ALA A 217 -30.56 17.34 10.07
CA ALA A 217 -30.07 16.13 9.40
C ALA A 217 -28.59 16.27 9.02
N VAL A 218 -27.82 15.21 9.25
CA VAL A 218 -26.40 15.05 8.89
C VAL A 218 -26.31 14.15 7.67
#